data_AF-D3SC18-F1
#
_entry.id   AF-D3SC18-F1
#
_cell.length_a   1.000
_cell.length_b   1.000
_cell.length_c   1.000
_cell.angle_alpha   90.00
_cell.angle_beta   90.00
_cell.angle_gamma   90.00
#
_symmetry.space_group_name_H-M   'P 1'
#
loop_
_entity.id
_entity.type
_entity.pdbx_description
1 polymer ?
#
loop_
_entity_poly.entity_id
_entity_poly.type
_entity_poly.pdbx_seq_one_letter_code
_entity_poly.pdbx_strand_id
1 'polypeptide(L)'
;MRKAWKELDLEGGGLQAINAKLAAEMRARPPAYIAWILFPLGLHRFYLREPLGGMGFVGLSVATLIVAWLLAGWWWLIPAGAMLGWAAFDLVWIDRRVTDYNKELRKQLFLRKGHKPPQDYRGRYTSDEDAQRELAEYQSIKEGERAGHPGPAGANRRDRDVGGKRRMPSFNEQEAMLRQMRSRKNSETGDD
;
A
#
# COMPACT_ATOMS: atom_id res chain seq x y z
N MET A 1 -9.93 -8.86 17.47
CA MET A 1 -8.77 -8.57 16.59
C MET A 1 -7.84 -7.59 17.30
N ARG A 2 -6.58 -7.97 17.57
CA ARG A 2 -5.60 -7.03 18.17
C ARG A 2 -5.27 -5.94 17.15
N LYS A 3 -5.29 -4.68 17.60
CA LYS A 3 -5.10 -3.48 16.78
C LYS A 3 -3.62 -3.34 16.42
N ALA A 4 -3.18 -4.09 15.41
CA ALA A 4 -1.77 -4.13 14.96
C ALA A 4 -1.23 -2.76 14.52
N TRP A 5 -2.11 -1.82 14.15
CA TRP A 5 -1.76 -0.42 13.88
C TRP A 5 -1.33 0.37 15.12
N LYS A 6 -1.66 -0.09 16.34
CA LYS A 6 -1.29 0.60 17.59
C LYS A 6 0.14 0.25 18.04
N GLU A 7 0.75 -0.76 17.41
CA GLU A 7 2.14 -1.21 17.64
C GLU A 7 3.08 -0.74 16.52
N LEU A 8 2.66 0.26 15.73
CA LEU A 8 3.44 0.84 14.65
C LEU A 8 4.55 1.74 15.24
N ASP A 9 5.75 1.19 15.30
CA ASP A 9 6.91 1.89 15.86
C ASP A 9 7.95 2.14 14.75
N LEU A 10 8.47 3.36 14.71
CA LEU A 10 9.16 3.95 13.57
C LEU A 10 10.66 4.11 13.84
N GLU A 11 11.33 3.05 14.31
CA GLU A 11 12.79 2.77 14.28
C GLU A 11 13.74 3.99 14.38
N GLY A 12 13.41 5.03 15.17
CA GLY A 12 14.19 6.26 15.34
C GLY A 12 14.36 7.17 14.10
N GLY A 13 14.19 6.67 12.87
CA GLY A 13 14.30 7.43 11.61
C GLY A 13 13.03 8.18 11.21
N GLY A 14 11.95 8.02 11.97
CA GLY A 14 10.64 8.61 11.68
C GLY A 14 9.93 7.98 10.48
N LEU A 15 8.68 8.40 10.25
CA LEU A 15 7.83 7.88 9.18
C LEU A 15 8.48 8.03 7.79
N GLN A 16 9.32 9.05 7.63
CA GLN A 16 10.02 9.35 6.38
C GLN A 16 11.06 8.29 6.01
N ALA A 17 11.85 7.78 6.97
CA ALA A 17 12.83 6.74 6.69
C ALA A 17 12.18 5.41 6.29
N ILE A 18 11.09 5.04 6.97
CA ILE A 18 10.31 3.84 6.60
C ILE A 18 9.64 4.01 5.24
N ASN A 19 9.10 5.19 4.94
CA ASN A 19 8.54 5.47 3.62
C ASN A 19 9.60 5.44 2.51
N ALA A 20 10.81 5.96 2.77
CA ALA A 20 11.93 5.88 1.84
C ALA A 20 12.34 4.44 1.56
N LYS A 21 12.46 3.62 2.62
CA LYS A 21 12.74 2.18 2.50
C LYS A 21 11.65 1.43 1.75
N LEU A 22 10.38 1.68 2.08
CA LEU A 22 9.23 1.10 1.39
C LEU A 22 9.24 1.47 -0.10
N ALA A 23 9.47 2.74 -0.43
CA ALA A 23 9.52 3.20 -1.82
C ALA A 23 10.65 2.54 -2.61
N ALA A 24 11.81 2.32 -1.99
CA ALA A 24 12.96 1.66 -2.62
C ALA A 24 12.72 0.15 -2.87
N GLU A 25 11.99 -0.52 -1.97
CA GLU A 25 11.73 -1.96 -2.08
C GLU A 25 10.48 -2.30 -2.92
N MET A 26 9.57 -1.35 -3.10
CA MET A 26 8.36 -1.55 -3.90
C MET A 26 8.68 -1.95 -5.34
N ARG A 27 7.85 -2.85 -5.88
CA ARG A 27 7.96 -3.32 -7.26
C ARG A 27 6.99 -2.58 -8.15
N ALA A 28 7.47 -2.21 -9.33
CA ALA A 28 6.68 -1.53 -10.35
C ALA A 28 6.23 -2.51 -11.43
N ARG A 29 5.13 -2.19 -12.09
CA ARG A 29 4.56 -3.01 -13.17
C ARG A 29 5.48 -3.06 -14.41
N PRO A 30 6.01 -1.93 -14.93
CA PRO A 30 6.78 -1.97 -16.18
C PRO A 30 8.02 -2.88 -16.12
N PRO A 31 8.85 -2.85 -15.06
CA PRO A 31 9.99 -3.77 -14.94
C PRO A 31 9.57 -5.24 -14.90
N ALA A 32 8.42 -5.56 -14.30
CA ALA A 32 7.91 -6.92 -14.25
C ALA A 32 7.54 -7.43 -15.67
N TYR A 33 6.88 -6.61 -16.48
CA TYR A 33 6.56 -6.94 -17.88
C TYR A 33 7.82 -7.03 -18.76
N ILE A 34 8.80 -6.13 -18.56
CA ILE A 34 10.08 -6.21 -19.27
C ILE A 34 10.81 -7.52 -18.93
N ALA A 35 10.84 -7.88 -17.64
CA ALA A 35 11.44 -9.14 -17.18
C ALA A 35 10.66 -10.38 -17.69
N TRP A 36 9.39 -10.24 -18.02
CA TRP A 36 8.56 -11.32 -18.59
C TRP A 36 8.94 -11.63 -20.04
N ILE A 37 9.46 -10.68 -20.81
CA ILE A 37 9.97 -10.97 -22.17
C ILE A 37 11.04 -12.07 -22.14
N LEU A 38 11.82 -12.11 -21.06
CA LEU A 38 12.82 -13.15 -20.77
C LEU A 38 12.26 -14.24 -19.84
N PHE A 39 10.98 -14.60 -19.99
CA PHE A 39 10.34 -15.65 -19.18
C PHE A 39 11.07 -16.99 -19.17
N PRO A 40 11.79 -17.45 -20.21
CA PRO A 40 12.51 -18.74 -20.13
C PRO A 40 13.55 -18.74 -19.01
N LEU A 41 14.07 -17.57 -18.64
CA LEU A 41 15.01 -17.38 -17.54
C LEU A 41 14.33 -17.16 -16.18
N GLY A 42 12.99 -17.08 -16.13
CA GLY A 42 12.23 -16.86 -14.89
C GLY A 42 12.42 -15.48 -14.24
N LEU A 43 13.00 -14.49 -14.94
CA LEU A 43 13.39 -13.20 -14.37
C LEU A 43 12.23 -12.45 -13.71
N HIS A 44 11.03 -12.51 -14.31
CA HIS A 44 9.84 -11.87 -13.76
C HIS A 44 9.46 -12.43 -12.37
N ARG A 45 9.66 -13.72 -12.11
CA ARG A 45 9.43 -14.34 -10.79
C ARG A 45 10.53 -14.00 -9.80
N PHE A 46 11.79 -13.97 -10.23
CA PHE A 46 12.90 -13.56 -9.37
C PHE A 46 12.78 -12.09 -8.95
N TYR A 47 12.35 -11.21 -9.87
CA TYR A 47 12.05 -9.81 -9.57
C TYR A 47 10.99 -9.66 -8.46
N LEU A 48 9.95 -10.49 -8.52
CA LEU A 48 8.86 -10.56 -7.54
C LEU A 48 9.19 -11.40 -6.28
N ARG A 49 10.45 -11.84 -6.12
CA ARG A 49 10.93 -12.64 -4.98
C ARG A 49 10.19 -13.98 -4.81
N GLU A 50 9.79 -14.61 -5.91
CA GLU A 50 9.19 -15.95 -5.94
C GLU A 50 10.18 -16.97 -6.55
N PRO A 51 11.21 -17.39 -5.81
CA PRO A 51 12.31 -18.18 -6.37
C PRO A 51 11.87 -19.55 -6.91
N LEU A 52 10.91 -20.19 -6.25
CA LEU A 52 10.37 -21.49 -6.69
C LEU A 52 9.70 -21.39 -8.06
N GLY A 53 8.92 -20.32 -8.29
CA GLY A 53 8.29 -20.06 -9.58
C GLY A 53 9.33 -19.78 -10.67
N GLY A 54 10.37 -19.00 -10.35
CA GLY A 54 11.46 -18.70 -11.28
C GLY A 54 12.28 -19.93 -11.67
N MET A 55 12.61 -20.77 -10.68
CA MET A 55 13.29 -22.06 -10.91
C MET A 55 12.45 -23.01 -11.77
N GLY A 56 11.12 -22.96 -11.66
CA GLY A 56 10.22 -23.71 -12.53
C GLY A 56 10.42 -23.40 -14.01
N PHE A 57 10.50 -22.10 -14.37
CA PHE A 57 10.79 -21.69 -15.76
C PHE A 57 12.17 -22.11 -16.23
N VAL A 58 13.20 -21.93 -15.39
CA VAL A 58 14.56 -22.35 -15.73
C VAL A 58 14.62 -23.87 -15.94
N GLY A 59 14.00 -24.64 -15.05
CA GLY A 59 13.91 -26.09 -15.16
C GLY A 59 13.19 -26.53 -16.42
N LEU A 60 12.08 -25.89 -16.78
CA LEU A 60 11.33 -26.19 -18.00
C LEU A 60 12.12 -25.84 -19.27
N SER A 61 12.86 -24.72 -19.26
CA SER A 61 13.76 -24.33 -20.34
C SER A 61 14.87 -25.37 -20.53
N VAL A 62 15.53 -25.78 -19.45
CA VAL A 62 16.58 -26.82 -19.50
C VAL A 62 15.99 -28.16 -19.98
N ALA A 63 14.83 -28.56 -19.47
CA ALA A 63 14.16 -29.77 -19.93
C ALA A 63 13.81 -29.71 -21.42
N THR A 64 13.33 -28.56 -21.91
CA THR A 64 13.06 -28.35 -23.33
C THR A 64 14.32 -28.53 -24.18
N LEU A 65 15.45 -27.97 -23.74
CA LEU A 65 16.74 -28.12 -24.44
C LEU A 65 17.23 -29.57 -24.43
N ILE A 66 17.10 -30.27 -23.30
CA ILE A 66 17.48 -31.70 -23.19
C ILE A 66 16.62 -32.56 -24.13
N VAL A 67 15.31 -32.35 -24.15
CA VAL A 67 14.39 -33.07 -25.04
C VAL A 67 14.72 -32.78 -26.51
N ALA A 68 14.96 -31.51 -26.85
CA ALA A 68 15.34 -31.13 -28.21
C ALA A 68 16.67 -31.75 -28.67
N TRP A 69 17.60 -31.97 -27.73
CA TRP A 69 18.90 -32.56 -28.02
C TRP A 69 18.85 -34.10 -28.11
N LEU A 70 18.10 -34.77 -27.23
CA LEU A 70 18.04 -36.23 -27.16
C LEU A 70 17.03 -36.87 -28.12
N LEU A 71 15.90 -36.20 -28.37
CA LEU A 71 14.78 -36.76 -29.12
C LEU A 71 14.66 -36.04 -30.46
N ALA A 72 14.83 -36.80 -31.55
CA ALA A 72 14.60 -36.27 -32.89
C ALA A 72 13.10 -35.97 -33.12
N GLY A 73 12.82 -34.96 -33.94
CA GLY A 73 11.46 -34.56 -34.29
C GLY A 73 10.87 -33.50 -33.37
N TRP A 74 9.56 -33.54 -33.15
CA TRP A 74 8.79 -32.42 -32.59
C TRP A 74 8.46 -32.59 -31.10
N TRP A 75 9.07 -33.56 -30.42
CA TRP A 75 8.80 -33.87 -29.01
C TRP A 75 9.13 -32.71 -28.05
N TRP A 76 10.10 -31.86 -28.40
CA TRP A 76 10.44 -30.66 -27.64
C TRP A 76 9.33 -29.60 -27.62
N LEU A 77 8.36 -29.68 -28.53
CA LEU A 77 7.20 -28.79 -28.52
C LEU A 77 6.29 -29.01 -27.30
N ILE A 78 6.32 -30.19 -26.67
CA ILE A 78 5.51 -30.48 -25.49
C ILE A 78 5.94 -29.60 -24.30
N PRO A 79 7.21 -29.67 -23.82
CA PRO A 79 7.64 -28.81 -22.73
C PRO A 79 7.67 -27.33 -23.14
N ALA A 80 8.00 -27.00 -24.40
CA ALA A 80 7.94 -25.62 -24.89
C ALA A 80 6.51 -25.05 -24.85
N GLY A 81 5.51 -25.84 -25.27
CA GLY A 81 4.10 -25.47 -25.22
C GLY A 81 3.59 -25.30 -23.79
N ALA A 82 3.99 -26.20 -22.89
CA ALA A 82 3.70 -26.06 -21.46
C ALA A 82 4.33 -24.78 -20.88
N MET A 83 5.57 -24.44 -21.30
CA MET A 83 6.26 -23.21 -20.90
C MET A 83 5.49 -21.97 -21.34
N LEU A 84 5.08 -21.94 -22.61
CA LEU A 84 4.34 -20.83 -23.20
C LEU A 84 2.96 -20.68 -22.56
N GLY A 85 2.24 -21.78 -22.33
CA GLY A 85 0.97 -21.77 -21.63
C GLY A 85 1.10 -21.22 -20.22
N TRP A 86 2.14 -21.64 -19.50
CA TRP A 86 2.43 -21.13 -18.16
C TRP A 86 2.81 -19.64 -18.19
N ALA A 87 3.64 -19.21 -19.14
CA ALA A 87 4.01 -17.80 -19.32
C ALA A 87 2.80 -16.92 -19.66
N ALA A 88 1.89 -17.39 -20.51
CA ALA A 88 0.66 -16.69 -20.87
C ALA A 88 -0.29 -16.55 -19.67
N PHE A 89 -0.46 -17.63 -18.89
CA PHE A 89 -1.14 -17.54 -17.60
C PHE A 89 -0.45 -16.52 -16.69
N ASP A 90 0.88 -16.51 -16.66
CA ASP A 90 1.64 -15.56 -15.85
C ASP A 90 1.37 -14.10 -16.21
N LEU A 91 1.27 -13.80 -17.50
CA LEU A 91 1.05 -12.46 -18.02
C LEU A 91 -0.25 -11.84 -17.48
N VAL A 92 -1.30 -12.64 -17.36
CA VAL A 92 -2.60 -12.19 -16.81
C VAL A 92 -2.51 -11.93 -15.30
N TRP A 93 -1.62 -12.64 -14.59
CA TRP A 93 -1.51 -12.60 -13.13
C TRP A 93 -0.42 -11.65 -12.61
N ILE A 94 0.46 -11.14 -13.46
CA ILE A 94 1.61 -10.33 -13.05
C ILE A 94 1.21 -9.08 -12.27
N ASP A 95 0.12 -8.40 -12.66
CA ASP A 95 -0.37 -7.21 -11.95
C ASP A 95 -0.85 -7.54 -10.54
N ARG A 96 -1.57 -8.67 -10.40
CA ARG A 96 -2.03 -9.16 -9.11
C ARG A 96 -0.84 -9.50 -8.21
N ARG A 97 0.20 -10.14 -8.73
CA ARG A 97 1.40 -10.47 -7.94
C ARG A 97 2.18 -9.25 -7.51
N VAL A 98 2.35 -8.25 -8.39
CA VAL A 98 2.96 -6.96 -8.01
C VAL A 98 2.17 -6.33 -6.86
N THR A 99 0.84 -6.35 -6.95
CA THR A 99 -0.04 -5.80 -5.92
C THR A 99 0.10 -6.56 -4.60
N ASP A 100 0.07 -7.89 -4.65
CA ASP A 100 0.16 -8.75 -3.47
C ASP A 100 1.52 -8.64 -2.81
N TYR A 101 2.62 -8.60 -3.58
CA TYR A 101 3.97 -8.33 -3.09
C TYR A 101 4.06 -6.98 -2.38
N ASN A 102 3.59 -5.90 -3.01
CA ASN A 102 3.63 -4.56 -2.42
C ASN A 102 2.72 -4.44 -1.18
N LYS A 103 1.62 -5.18 -1.11
CA LYS A 103 0.77 -5.28 0.09
C LYS A 103 1.50 -6.01 1.20
N GLU A 104 2.16 -7.13 0.89
CA GLU A 104 2.92 -7.91 1.85
C GLU A 104 4.10 -7.11 2.42
N LEU A 105 4.85 -6.42 1.56
CA LEU A 105 5.93 -5.53 1.95
C LEU A 105 5.48 -4.45 2.93
N ARG A 106 4.33 -3.80 2.68
CA ARG A 106 3.75 -2.82 3.61
C ARG A 106 3.42 -3.46 4.96
N LYS A 107 2.80 -4.64 4.96
CA LYS A 107 2.48 -5.34 6.21
C LYS A 107 3.75 -5.66 7.00
N GLN A 108 4.80 -6.13 6.34
CA GLN A 108 6.06 -6.48 6.99
C GLN A 108 6.78 -5.26 7.58
N LEU A 109 6.81 -4.14 6.85
CA LEU A 109 7.47 -2.93 7.32
C LEU A 109 6.67 -2.23 8.43
N PHE A 110 5.34 -2.16 8.32
CA PHE A 110 4.53 -1.44 9.29
C PHE A 110 4.08 -2.30 10.49
N LEU A 111 3.95 -3.63 10.36
CA LEU A 111 3.50 -4.51 11.46
C LEU A 111 4.64 -5.25 12.18
N ARG A 112 5.87 -4.74 12.07
CA ARG A 112 7.05 -5.34 12.72
C ARG A 112 6.95 -5.20 14.24
N LYS A 113 6.83 -6.33 14.95
CA LYS A 113 6.88 -6.38 16.41
C LYS A 113 8.29 -6.07 16.91
N GLY A 114 8.42 -5.19 17.91
CA GLY A 114 9.63 -5.20 18.76
C GLY A 114 10.11 -3.87 19.31
N HIS A 115 9.54 -2.73 18.93
CA HIS A 115 9.90 -1.47 19.57
C HIS A 115 8.76 -1.04 20.50
N LYS A 116 9.14 -0.70 21.73
CA LYS A 116 8.21 -0.18 22.74
C LYS A 116 8.07 1.31 22.46
N PRO A 117 6.84 1.85 22.50
CA PRO A 117 6.67 3.29 22.44
C PRO A 117 7.53 3.95 23.54
N PRO A 118 8.04 5.18 23.33
CA PRO A 118 8.77 5.93 24.34
C PRO A 118 8.02 5.89 25.68
N GLN A 119 8.74 5.87 26.81
CA GLN A 119 8.15 5.63 28.15
C GLN A 119 6.97 6.56 28.50
N ASP A 120 6.84 7.71 27.82
CA ASP A 120 5.78 8.70 28.01
C ASP A 120 4.85 8.92 26.81
N TYR A 121 4.82 8.00 25.82
CA TYR A 121 3.94 8.15 24.66
C TYR A 121 2.47 7.92 25.03
N ARG A 122 1.72 9.01 25.23
CA ARG A 122 0.27 8.99 25.57
C ARG A 122 -0.66 8.96 24.33
N GLY A 123 -0.11 8.99 23.12
CA GLY A 123 -0.90 8.97 21.89
C GLY A 123 -1.74 10.25 21.69
N ARG A 124 -2.97 10.12 21.19
CA ARG A 124 -3.91 11.25 20.96
C ARG A 124 -4.54 11.78 22.25
N TYR A 125 -4.44 11.03 23.35
CA TYR A 125 -5.07 11.34 24.62
C TYR A 125 -4.00 11.85 25.58
N THR A 126 -4.15 13.09 26.01
CA THR A 126 -3.22 13.72 26.95
C THR A 126 -3.41 13.21 28.38
N SER A 127 -4.60 12.69 28.70
CA SER A 127 -4.99 12.10 29.98
C SER A 127 -5.97 10.93 29.81
N ASP A 128 -6.09 10.09 30.84
CA ASP A 128 -7.10 9.03 30.89
C ASP A 128 -8.53 9.59 30.92
N GLU A 129 -8.71 10.78 31.48
CA GLU A 129 -9.98 11.51 31.48
C GLU A 129 -10.41 11.91 30.07
N ASP A 130 -9.46 12.41 29.26
CA ASP A 130 -9.72 12.76 27.85
C ASP A 130 -10.14 11.52 27.04
N ALA A 131 -9.49 10.38 27.30
CA ALA A 131 -9.80 9.12 26.64
C ALA A 131 -11.21 8.62 27.00
N GLN A 132 -11.60 8.67 28.28
CA GLN A 132 -12.95 8.27 28.71
C GLN A 132 -14.02 9.19 28.15
N ARG A 133 -13.76 10.50 28.07
CA ARG A 133 -14.69 11.49 27.55
C ARG A 133 -14.99 11.30 26.07
N GLU A 134 -13.96 11.13 25.23
CA GLU A 134 -14.13 10.91 23.79
C GLU A 134 -14.81 9.56 23.50
N LEU A 135 -14.57 8.54 24.33
CA LEU A 135 -15.18 7.22 24.20
C LEU A 135 -16.68 7.26 24.55
N ALA A 136 -17.06 7.99 25.59
CA ALA A 136 -18.46 8.23 25.96
C ALA A 136 -19.21 9.04 24.89
N GLU A 137 -18.57 10.08 24.34
CA GLU A 137 -19.14 10.87 23.24
C GLU A 137 -19.37 9.98 22.00
N TYR A 138 -18.39 9.17 21.62
CA TYR A 138 -18.51 8.25 20.49
C TYR A 138 -19.61 7.19 20.67
N GLN A 139 -19.73 6.61 21.88
CA GLN A 139 -20.80 5.67 22.21
C GLN A 139 -22.18 6.32 22.09
N SER A 140 -22.35 7.53 22.63
CA SER A 140 -23.62 8.25 22.55
C SER A 140 -24.06 8.53 21.11
N ILE A 141 -23.11 8.82 20.23
CA ILE A 141 -23.37 9.07 18.81
C ILE A 141 -23.73 7.77 18.08
N LYS A 142 -23.05 6.67 18.40
CA LYS A 142 -23.34 5.35 17.81
C LYS A 142 -24.66 4.76 18.29
N GLU A 143 -25.03 4.98 19.54
CA GLU A 143 -26.33 4.59 20.07
C GLU A 143 -27.48 5.41 19.47
N GLY A 144 -27.21 6.68 19.11
CA GLY A 144 -28.15 7.52 18.36
C GLY A 144 -28.31 7.13 16.88
N GLU A 145 -27.36 6.40 16.31
CA GLU A 145 -27.42 5.86 14.94
C GLU A 145 -28.22 4.55 14.92
N ARG A 146 -29.56 4.63 14.89
CA ARG A 146 -30.42 3.46 14.64
C ARG A 146 -30.08 2.84 13.28
N ALA A 147 -29.96 1.50 13.24
CA ALA A 147 -29.68 0.73 12.03
C ALA A 147 -30.65 1.12 10.89
N GLY A 148 -30.11 1.71 9.82
CA GLY A 148 -30.86 2.10 8.63
C GLY A 148 -31.18 3.59 8.47
N HIS A 149 -30.92 4.44 9.47
CA HIS A 149 -31.03 5.89 9.32
C HIS A 149 -29.65 6.55 9.26
N PRO A 150 -29.38 7.47 8.32
CA PRO A 150 -28.20 8.34 8.42
C PRO A 150 -28.34 9.11 9.73
N GLY A 151 -27.38 8.92 10.63
CA GLY A 151 -27.36 9.62 11.91
C GLY A 151 -27.36 11.14 11.73
N PRO A 152 -27.60 11.91 12.81
CA PRO A 152 -27.55 13.37 12.77
C PRO A 152 -26.19 13.93 12.31
N ALA A 153 -25.13 13.11 12.24
CA ALA A 153 -23.87 13.46 11.59
C ALA A 153 -24.01 13.75 10.07
N GLY A 154 -25.10 13.29 9.43
CA GLY A 154 -25.42 13.56 8.03
C GLY A 154 -26.36 14.75 7.80
N ALA A 155 -27.01 15.28 8.86
CA ALA A 155 -27.99 16.36 8.76
C ALA A 155 -27.47 17.62 9.46
N ASN A 156 -26.96 18.57 8.67
CA ASN A 156 -26.60 19.94 9.05
C ASN A 156 -25.31 20.16 9.85
N ARG A 157 -24.17 20.02 9.16
CA ARG A 157 -23.15 21.10 9.03
C ARG A 157 -21.99 20.57 8.19
N ARG A 158 -21.74 21.19 7.02
CA ARG A 158 -20.62 20.87 6.12
C ARG A 158 -19.21 21.06 6.75
N ASP A 159 -19.12 21.46 8.02
CA ASP A 159 -17.87 21.84 8.71
C ASP A 159 -17.61 21.15 10.07
N ARG A 160 -18.44 20.19 10.50
CA ARG A 160 -18.21 19.49 11.77
C ARG A 160 -17.96 18.01 11.56
N ASP A 161 -16.72 17.59 11.78
CA ASP A 161 -16.46 16.20 12.17
C ASP A 161 -16.84 16.02 13.65
N VAL A 162 -17.15 14.76 13.97
CA VAL A 162 -17.45 14.24 15.31
C VAL A 162 -16.34 14.68 16.29
N GLY A 163 -16.69 15.44 17.33
CA GLY A 163 -15.74 16.00 18.31
C GLY A 163 -15.49 17.51 18.22
N GLY A 164 -16.27 18.27 17.43
CA GLY A 164 -16.35 19.74 17.53
C GLY A 164 -15.10 20.52 17.09
N LYS A 165 -14.03 19.85 16.64
CA LYS A 165 -12.84 20.50 16.08
C LYS A 165 -13.03 20.72 14.57
N ARG A 166 -12.72 21.93 14.10
CA ARG A 166 -12.74 22.28 12.68
C ARG A 166 -11.92 21.25 11.91
N ARG A 167 -12.52 20.70 10.85
CA ARG A 167 -11.87 19.74 9.95
C ARG A 167 -10.58 20.36 9.41
N MET A 168 -9.50 19.60 9.41
CA MET A 168 -8.26 20.05 8.77
C MET A 168 -8.54 20.18 7.27
N PRO A 169 -8.29 21.34 6.63
CA PRO A 169 -8.67 21.55 5.23
C PRO A 169 -8.04 20.51 4.32
N SER A 170 -8.79 20.05 3.33
CA SER A 170 -8.27 19.15 2.30
C SER A 170 -7.16 19.82 1.49
N PHE A 171 -6.30 19.03 0.82
CA PHE A 171 -5.17 19.57 0.05
C PHE A 171 -5.61 20.61 -1.00
N ASN A 172 -6.76 20.38 -1.65
CA ASN A 172 -7.34 21.32 -2.61
C ASN A 172 -7.79 22.64 -1.94
N GLU A 173 -8.34 22.57 -0.72
CA GLU A 173 -8.72 23.76 0.05
C GLU A 173 -7.50 24.52 0.56
N GLN A 174 -6.43 23.81 0.95
CA GLN A 174 -5.16 24.42 1.32
C GLN A 174 -4.52 25.17 0.14
N GLU A 175 -4.53 24.57 -1.05
CA GLU A 175 -4.04 25.23 -2.27
C GLU A 175 -4.88 26.47 -2.63
N ALA A 176 -6.20 26.38 -2.49
CA ALA A 176 -7.10 27.52 -2.71
C ALA A 176 -6.86 28.66 -1.71
N MET A 177 -6.64 28.34 -0.43
CA MET A 177 -6.30 29.32 0.61
C MET A 177 -4.96 30.01 0.33
N LEU A 178 -3.94 29.26 -0.11
CA LEU A 178 -2.64 29.82 -0.51
C LEU A 178 -2.77 30.77 -1.71
N ARG A 179 -3.59 30.43 -2.70
CA ARG A 179 -3.88 31.32 -3.84
C ARG A 179 -4.56 32.62 -3.40
N GLN A 180 -5.53 32.54 -2.48
CA GLN A 180 -6.21 33.74 -1.95
C GLN A 180 -5.29 34.63 -1.10
N MET A 181 -4.39 34.04 -0.31
CA MET A 181 -3.39 34.82 0.44
C MET A 181 -2.42 35.55 -0.51
N ARG A 182 -2.01 34.88 -1.59
CA ARG A 182 -1.14 35.48 -2.61
C ARG A 182 -1.83 36.60 -3.39
N SER A 183 -3.11 36.45 -3.71
CA SER A 183 -3.87 37.51 -4.39
C SER A 183 -4.11 38.73 -3.49
N ARG A 184 -4.40 38.51 -2.20
CA ARG A 184 -4.54 39.60 -1.21
C ARG A 184 -3.25 40.37 -0.99
N LYS A 185 -2.12 39.66 -0.92
CA LYS A 185 -0.80 40.30 -0.80
C LYS A 185 -0.50 41.19 -2.00
N ASN A 186 -0.83 40.74 -3.22
CA ASN A 186 -0.63 41.55 -4.43
C ASN A 186 -1.56 42.76 -4.52
N SER A 187 -2.79 42.70 -3.97
CA SER A 187 -3.68 43.87 -3.92
C SER A 187 -3.29 44.89 -2.85
N GLU A 188 -2.62 44.48 -1.76
CA GLU A 188 -2.14 45.40 -0.72
C GLU A 188 -0.85 46.13 -1.10
N THR A 189 -0.03 45.56 -2.00
CA THR A 189 1.19 46.20 -2.53
C THR A 189 0.99 46.91 -3.87
N GLY A 190 -0.26 47.05 -4.34
CA GLY A 190 -0.59 47.63 -5.65
C GLY A 190 -1.25 49.00 -5.60
N ASP A 191 -1.33 49.62 -4.42
CA ASP A 191 -2.00 50.90 -4.17
C ASP A 191 -1.01 51.98 -3.64
N ASP A 192 0.21 51.98 -4.19
CA ASP A 192 1.16 53.11 -4.16
C ASP A 192 1.56 53.52 -5.59
#